data_AF-A0A364NJA9-F1
#
_entry.id   AF-A0A364NJA9-F1
#
_cell.length_a   1.000
_cell.length_b   1.000
_cell.length_c   1.000
_cell.angle_alpha   90.00
_cell.angle_beta   90.00
_cell.angle_gamma   90.00
#
_symmetry.space_group_name_H-M   'P 1'
#
loop_
_entity.id
_entity.type
_entity.pdbx_description
1 polymer ?
#
loop_
_entity_poly.entity_id
_entity_poly.type
_entity_poly.pdbx_seq_one_letter_code
_entity_poly.pdbx_strand_id
1 'polypeptide(L)'
;MKKMLTLAVSAAFLTGCAGSANHKVLTANQAGDSMLNCQQIDAEIVRAQVVIDGVNQDKNDLSGADIIDGLLWFPFNLIAKSGNYSNALKAADERIGRLQQLKTEKSCGGMNKEQQSAAADEILTKLSELSQMHKAGELTTEEYNMAKRKVLDL
;
A
#
# COMPACT_ATOMS: atom_id res chain seq x y z
N MET A 1 26.85 7.19 57.53
CA MET A 1 27.23 6.08 56.62
C MET A 1 26.01 5.64 55.85
N LYS A 2 26.14 5.58 54.51
CA LYS A 2 25.30 4.84 53.55
C LYS A 2 23.84 5.32 53.38
N LYS A 3 23.32 5.60 52.19
CA LYS A 3 23.83 5.57 50.82
C LYS A 3 22.84 6.42 50.01
N MET A 4 23.39 7.34 49.21
CA MET A 4 22.82 7.72 47.92
C MET A 4 22.46 6.48 47.10
N LEU A 5 21.20 6.36 46.71
CA LEU A 5 20.62 5.66 45.53
C LEU A 5 19.13 5.64 45.85
N THR A 6 18.21 6.22 45.08
CA THR A 6 17.77 5.59 43.83
C THR A 6 16.93 6.63 43.07
N LEU A 7 17.60 7.57 42.40
CA LEU A 7 17.01 8.42 41.36
C LEU A 7 17.26 7.71 40.01
N ALA A 8 16.64 6.55 39.76
CA ALA A 8 16.89 5.81 38.51
C ALA A 8 15.92 4.64 38.25
N VAL A 9 14.59 4.78 38.41
CA VAL A 9 13.64 3.76 37.90
C VAL A 9 12.35 4.39 37.38
N SER A 10 12.45 5.50 36.64
CA SER A 10 11.29 6.12 35.97
C SER A 10 11.54 6.44 34.49
N ALA A 11 12.60 5.89 33.89
CA ALA A 11 12.99 6.19 32.51
C ALA A 11 13.09 4.96 31.58
N ALA A 12 12.71 3.76 32.01
CA ALA A 12 13.05 2.52 31.29
C ALA A 12 11.90 1.79 30.56
N PHE A 13 10.72 2.39 30.40
CA PHE A 13 9.60 1.73 29.68
C PHE A 13 8.80 2.65 28.73
N LEU A 14 9.40 3.73 28.24
CA LEU A 14 8.84 4.49 27.10
C LEU A 14 9.55 4.20 25.77
N THR A 15 10.38 3.16 25.70
CA THR A 15 10.73 2.52 24.42
C THR A 15 9.67 1.51 23.99
N GLY A 16 8.40 1.81 24.26
CA GLY A 16 7.39 1.46 23.29
C GLY A 16 7.63 2.35 22.10
N CYS A 17 8.53 1.94 21.18
CA CYS A 17 8.32 2.28 19.79
C CYS A 17 6.89 1.83 19.54
N ALA A 18 5.97 2.79 19.49
CA ALA A 18 4.61 2.53 19.14
C ALA A 18 4.68 1.83 17.78
N GLY A 19 4.55 0.51 17.81
CA GLY A 19 4.19 -0.32 16.67
C GLY A 19 2.74 -0.03 16.29
N SER A 20 2.30 1.23 16.40
CA SER A 20 1.21 1.78 15.63
C SER A 20 1.66 1.66 14.19
N ALA A 21 1.36 0.48 13.63
CA ALA A 21 1.46 0.07 12.24
C ALA A 21 2.51 0.82 11.41
N ASN A 22 3.50 0.09 10.87
CA ASN A 22 4.24 0.53 9.69
C ASN A 22 3.25 0.72 8.54
N HIS A 23 2.57 1.86 8.55
CA HIS A 23 1.64 2.33 7.56
C HIS A 23 2.53 2.78 6.40
N LYS A 24 2.73 1.91 5.40
CA LYS A 24 3.55 2.24 4.22
C LYS A 24 2.77 3.25 3.38
N VAL A 25 2.81 4.53 3.75
CA VAL A 25 2.16 5.61 3.00
C VAL A 25 2.71 5.60 1.57
N LEU A 26 1.81 5.65 0.59
CA LEU A 26 2.22 5.80 -0.79
C LEU A 26 2.72 7.23 -1.00
N THR A 27 4.00 7.38 -1.27
CA THR A 27 4.66 8.68 -1.49
C THR A 27 5.51 8.61 -2.74
N ALA A 28 5.67 9.73 -3.45
CA ALA A 28 6.47 9.80 -4.67
C ALA A 28 7.88 9.22 -4.49
N ASN A 29 8.54 9.58 -3.39
CA ASN A 29 9.86 9.07 -2.99
C ASN A 29 9.75 8.23 -1.73
N GLN A 30 10.44 7.09 -1.71
CA GLN A 30 10.59 6.24 -0.53
C GLN A 30 12.08 6.00 -0.25
N ALA A 31 12.41 5.91 1.04
CA ALA A 31 13.77 5.55 1.44
C ALA A 31 14.10 4.16 0.88
N GLY A 32 15.24 4.05 0.20
CA GLY A 32 15.69 2.80 -0.42
C GLY A 32 15.29 2.61 -1.89
N ASP A 33 14.57 3.55 -2.51
CA ASP A 33 14.23 3.46 -3.94
C ASP A 33 15.46 3.28 -4.85
N SER A 34 16.59 3.88 -4.50
CA SER A 34 17.85 3.73 -5.23
C SER A 34 18.41 2.30 -5.20
N MET A 35 18.02 1.49 -4.20
CA MET A 35 18.45 0.10 -4.05
C MET A 35 17.54 -0.88 -4.79
N LEU A 36 16.38 -0.44 -5.28
CA LEU A 36 15.47 -1.30 -6.01
C LEU A 36 16.14 -1.80 -7.31
N ASN A 37 15.97 -3.09 -7.57
CA ASN A 37 16.29 -3.70 -8.86
C ASN A 37 15.12 -3.51 -9.85
N CYS A 38 15.32 -3.83 -11.13
CA CYS A 38 14.31 -3.60 -12.16
C CYS A 38 12.97 -4.32 -11.89
N GLN A 39 13.00 -5.54 -11.36
CA GLN A 39 11.77 -6.29 -11.03
C GLN A 39 11.02 -5.63 -9.87
N GLN A 40 11.76 -5.17 -8.86
CA GLN A 40 11.16 -4.46 -7.72
C GLN A 40 10.59 -3.10 -8.13
N ILE A 41 11.24 -2.39 -9.05
CA ILE A 41 10.69 -1.14 -9.61
C ILE A 41 9.38 -1.42 -10.34
N ASP A 42 9.34 -2.46 -11.18
CA ASP A 42 8.13 -2.84 -11.90
C ASP A 42 6.99 -3.26 -10.95
N ALA A 43 7.30 -4.02 -9.89
CA ALA A 43 6.33 -4.40 -8.87
C ALA A 43 5.77 -3.16 -8.14
N GLU A 44 6.63 -2.20 -7.78
CA GLU A 44 6.20 -0.95 -7.14
C GLU A 44 5.34 -0.08 -8.08
N ILE A 45 5.60 -0.08 -9.40
CA ILE A 45 4.75 0.59 -10.39
C ILE A 45 3.37 -0.07 -10.44
N VAL A 46 3.32 -1.41 -10.52
CA VAL A 46 2.05 -2.15 -10.52
C VAL A 46 1.26 -1.87 -9.25
N ARG A 47 1.90 -1.88 -8.08
CA ARG A 47 1.24 -1.56 -6.80
C ARG A 47 0.64 -0.16 -6.76
N ALA A 48 1.33 0.83 -7.34
CA ALA A 48 0.80 2.19 -7.45
C ALA A 48 -0.35 2.28 -8.49
N GLN A 49 -0.26 1.54 -9.59
CA GLN A 49 -1.29 1.47 -10.61
C GLN A 49 -2.59 0.86 -10.08
N VAL A 50 -2.52 -0.19 -9.25
CA VAL A 50 -3.67 -0.77 -8.53
C VAL A 50 -4.42 0.28 -7.71
N VAL A 51 -3.73 1.26 -7.12
CA VAL A 51 -4.39 2.36 -6.38
C VAL A 51 -5.15 3.28 -7.33
N ILE A 52 -4.57 3.62 -8.48
CA ILE A 52 -5.23 4.46 -9.49
C ILE A 52 -6.49 3.77 -10.01
N ASP A 53 -6.35 2.53 -10.44
CA ASP A 53 -7.43 1.78 -11.06
C ASP A 53 -8.53 1.43 -10.06
N GLY A 54 -8.16 1.09 -8.83
CA GLY A 54 -9.13 0.87 -7.75
C GLY A 54 -9.93 2.13 -7.43
N VAL A 55 -9.27 3.28 -7.30
CA VAL A 55 -9.97 4.57 -7.04
C VAL A 55 -10.88 4.94 -8.22
N ASN A 56 -10.43 4.73 -9.46
CA ASN A 56 -11.25 5.01 -10.64
C ASN A 56 -12.45 4.06 -10.75
N GLN A 57 -12.27 2.77 -10.44
CA GLN A 57 -13.35 1.79 -10.43
C GLN A 57 -14.43 2.19 -9.43
N ASP A 58 -14.07 2.55 -8.20
CA ASP A 58 -15.01 2.96 -7.16
C ASP A 58 -15.77 4.25 -7.50
N LYS A 59 -15.10 5.22 -8.12
CA LYS A 59 -15.78 6.43 -8.62
C LYS A 59 -16.85 6.14 -9.68
N ASN A 60 -16.65 5.07 -10.46
CA ASN A 60 -17.55 4.68 -11.54
C ASN A 60 -18.61 3.66 -11.09
N ASP A 61 -18.41 3.00 -9.95
CA ASP A 61 -19.29 1.95 -9.47
C ASP A 61 -20.49 2.55 -8.71
N LEU A 62 -21.63 2.63 -9.40
CA LEU A 62 -22.92 3.05 -8.84
C LEU A 62 -23.47 2.07 -7.78
N SER A 63 -22.85 0.88 -7.61
CA SER A 63 -23.33 -0.16 -6.70
C SER A 63 -23.03 0.12 -5.22
N GLY A 64 -22.20 1.12 -4.91
CA GLY A 64 -21.74 1.38 -3.54
C GLY A 64 -20.89 0.25 -2.97
N ALA A 65 -20.28 -0.58 -3.82
CA ALA A 65 -19.41 -1.64 -3.37
C ALA A 65 -18.16 -1.03 -2.73
N ASP A 66 -18.07 -1.11 -1.40
CA ASP A 66 -16.92 -0.77 -0.54
C ASP A 66 -15.63 -1.59 -0.85
N ILE A 67 -15.32 -1.85 -2.11
CA ILE A 67 -14.07 -2.50 -2.55
C ILE A 67 -12.88 -1.65 -2.09
N ILE A 68 -13.06 -0.33 -2.09
CA ILE A 68 -12.03 0.65 -1.75
C ILE A 68 -11.82 0.84 -0.25
N ASP A 69 -12.85 0.65 0.60
CA ASP A 69 -12.69 0.81 2.05
C ASP A 69 -11.71 -0.25 2.61
N GLY A 70 -11.60 -1.40 1.94
CA GLY A 70 -10.60 -2.44 2.21
C GLY A 70 -9.25 -2.23 1.52
N LEU A 71 -9.23 -1.77 0.27
CA LEU A 71 -8.01 -1.62 -0.55
C LEU A 71 -7.17 -0.41 -0.16
N LEU A 72 -7.79 0.73 0.15
CA LEU A 72 -7.07 1.96 0.49
C LEU A 72 -6.55 1.99 1.95
N TRP A 73 -7.03 1.08 2.80
CA TRP A 73 -6.66 1.03 4.22
C TRP A 73 -5.33 0.30 4.46
N PHE A 74 -4.90 -0.59 3.55
CA PHE A 74 -3.64 -1.33 3.72
C PHE A 74 -3.02 -1.75 2.38
N PRO A 75 -1.71 -1.53 2.14
CA PRO A 75 -0.70 -0.97 3.04
C PRO A 75 -0.64 0.57 3.05
N PHE A 76 -1.42 1.25 2.19
CA PHE A 76 -1.18 2.65 1.83
C PHE A 76 -1.75 3.71 2.77
N ASN A 77 -2.57 3.33 3.76
CA ASN A 77 -3.16 4.23 4.76
C ASN A 77 -3.51 5.60 4.19
N LEU A 78 -4.34 5.58 3.16
CA LEU A 78 -4.82 6.78 2.53
C LEU A 78 -5.83 7.40 3.49
N ILE A 79 -5.38 8.40 4.24
CA ILE A 79 -6.19 9.06 5.26
C ILE A 79 -7.45 9.63 4.60
N ALA A 80 -8.59 9.06 4.96
CA ALA A 80 -9.96 9.61 4.88
C ALA A 80 -10.67 9.68 3.51
N LYS A 81 -11.54 8.69 3.29
CA LYS A 81 -12.95 8.74 2.84
C LYS A 81 -13.38 10.00 2.08
N SER A 82 -13.72 9.84 0.79
CA SER A 82 -14.42 10.78 -0.11
C SER A 82 -13.75 12.12 -0.44
N GLY A 83 -12.93 12.71 0.43
CA GLY A 83 -12.21 13.98 0.15
C GLY A 83 -10.84 13.80 -0.49
N ASN A 84 -10.32 12.56 -0.55
CA ASN A 84 -8.90 12.30 -0.78
C ASN A 84 -8.58 11.41 -1.98
N TYR A 85 -9.56 11.05 -2.82
CA TYR A 85 -9.28 10.33 -4.07
C TYR A 85 -8.31 11.11 -4.96
N SER A 86 -8.45 12.44 -5.01
CA SER A 86 -7.52 13.30 -5.74
C SER A 86 -6.08 13.17 -5.23
N ASN A 87 -5.82 13.19 -3.92
CA ASN A 87 -4.44 13.08 -3.45
C ASN A 87 -3.92 11.64 -3.48
N ALA A 88 -4.78 10.62 -3.36
CA ALA A 88 -4.40 9.23 -3.58
C ALA A 88 -3.95 9.01 -5.04
N LEU A 89 -4.75 9.49 -6.00
CA LEU A 89 -4.41 9.48 -7.42
C LEU A 89 -3.12 10.26 -7.69
N LYS A 90 -3.01 11.48 -7.15
CA LYS A 90 -1.80 12.30 -7.30
C LYS A 90 -0.56 11.61 -6.72
N ALA A 91 -0.64 11.05 -5.52
CA ALA A 91 0.48 10.36 -4.89
C ALA A 91 0.90 9.11 -5.69
N ALA A 92 -0.07 8.35 -6.20
CA ALA A 92 0.15 7.18 -7.04
C ALA A 92 0.81 7.57 -8.37
N ASP A 93 0.31 8.62 -9.02
CA ASP A 93 0.87 9.13 -10.27
C ASP A 93 2.30 9.66 -10.08
N GLU A 94 2.54 10.47 -9.05
CA GLU A 94 3.89 10.96 -8.71
C GLU A 94 4.87 9.80 -8.40
N ARG A 95 4.39 8.75 -7.72
CA ARG A 95 5.18 7.54 -7.44
C ARG A 95 5.52 6.78 -8.72
N ILE A 96 4.55 6.56 -9.60
CA ILE A 96 4.79 5.92 -10.91
C ILE A 96 5.79 6.74 -11.71
N GLY A 97 5.63 8.06 -11.77
CA GLY A 97 6.57 8.96 -12.45
C GLY A 97 8.00 8.83 -11.92
N ARG A 98 8.18 8.81 -10.59
CA ARG A 98 9.50 8.62 -9.96
C ARG A 98 10.10 7.25 -10.29
N LEU A 99 9.29 6.18 -10.23
CA LEU A 99 9.74 4.82 -10.53
C LEU A 99 10.09 4.63 -12.01
N GLN A 100 9.35 5.27 -12.93
CA GLN A 100 9.67 5.30 -14.36
C GLN A 100 10.99 6.04 -14.64
N GLN A 101 11.26 7.12 -13.91
CA GLN A 101 12.55 7.80 -13.97
C GLN A 101 13.67 6.88 -13.50
N LEU A 102 13.51 6.21 -12.35
CA LEU A 102 14.49 5.23 -11.84
C LEU A 102 14.72 4.07 -12.80
N LYS A 103 13.65 3.59 -13.44
CA LYS A 103 13.69 2.56 -14.47
C LYS A 103 14.58 2.98 -15.65
N THR A 104 14.46 4.25 -16.07
CA THR A 104 15.28 4.86 -17.13
C THR A 104 16.73 5.03 -16.68
N GLU A 105 16.96 5.59 -15.50
CA GLU A 105 18.30 5.78 -14.91
C GLU A 105 19.08 4.46 -14.78
N LYS A 106 18.38 3.36 -14.50
CA LYS A 106 18.94 2.01 -14.38
C LYS A 106 18.93 1.20 -15.69
N SER A 107 18.48 1.77 -16.80
CA SER A 107 18.37 1.09 -18.11
C SER A 107 17.60 -0.24 -18.04
N CYS A 108 16.50 -0.26 -17.29
CA CYS A 108 15.70 -1.46 -17.08
C CYS A 108 14.80 -1.78 -18.29
N GLY A 109 14.96 -2.97 -18.88
CA GLY A 109 14.10 -3.51 -19.95
C GLY A 109 12.88 -4.31 -19.47
N GLY A 110 12.44 -4.11 -18.23
CA GLY A 110 11.32 -4.83 -17.61
C GLY A 110 9.95 -4.40 -18.16
N MET A 111 8.87 -4.70 -17.44
CA MET A 111 7.47 -4.59 -17.91
C MET A 111 7.15 -3.27 -18.64
N ASN A 112 6.56 -3.34 -19.84
CA ASN A 112 6.01 -2.15 -20.48
C ASN A 112 4.71 -1.69 -19.79
N LYS A 113 4.16 -0.55 -20.22
CA LYS A 113 2.96 0.02 -19.59
C LYS A 113 1.75 -0.91 -19.69
N GLU A 114 1.63 -1.61 -20.81
CA GLU A 114 0.54 -2.56 -21.07
C GLU A 114 0.62 -3.76 -20.11
N GLN A 115 1.81 -4.31 -19.89
CA GLN A 115 2.06 -5.38 -18.92
C GLN A 115 1.82 -4.92 -17.49
N GLN A 116 2.19 -3.68 -17.15
CA GLN A 116 1.93 -3.10 -15.83
C GLN A 116 0.43 -2.94 -15.57
N SER A 117 -0.32 -2.45 -16.55
CA SER A 117 -1.78 -2.33 -16.48
C SER A 117 -2.46 -3.69 -16.33
N ALA A 118 -2.07 -4.68 -17.15
CA ALA A 118 -2.66 -6.02 -17.07
C ALA A 118 -2.39 -6.69 -15.70
N ALA A 119 -1.20 -6.50 -15.14
CA ALA A 119 -0.88 -7.00 -13.80
C ALA A 119 -1.69 -6.30 -12.70
N ALA A 120 -1.93 -4.98 -12.84
CA ALA A 120 -2.78 -4.24 -11.92
C ALA A 120 -4.24 -4.71 -11.97
N ASP A 121 -4.79 -4.93 -13.18
CA ASP A 121 -6.14 -5.44 -13.39
C ASP A 121 -6.33 -6.85 -12.77
N GLU A 122 -5.33 -7.72 -12.92
CA GLU A 122 -5.34 -9.06 -12.31
C GLU A 122 -5.37 -8.96 -10.78
N ILE A 123 -4.57 -8.07 -10.20
CA ILE A 123 -4.56 -7.82 -8.75
C ILE A 123 -5.92 -7.28 -8.29
N LEU A 124 -6.50 -6.31 -8.99
CA LEU A 124 -7.82 -5.77 -8.66
C LEU A 124 -8.93 -6.81 -8.73
N THR A 125 -8.89 -7.69 -9.72
CA THR A 125 -9.84 -8.81 -9.84
C THR A 125 -9.78 -9.70 -8.61
N LYS A 126 -8.58 -10.12 -8.19
CA LYS A 126 -8.38 -10.93 -6.98
C LYS A 126 -8.85 -10.20 -5.71
N LEU A 127 -8.59 -8.91 -5.60
CA LEU A 127 -9.03 -8.11 -4.46
C LEU A 127 -10.56 -7.98 -4.39
N SER A 128 -11.21 -7.85 -5.55
CA SER A 128 -12.67 -7.84 -5.67
C SER A 128 -13.27 -9.18 -5.23
N GLU A 129 -12.72 -10.30 -5.69
CA GLU A 129 -13.13 -11.65 -5.27
C GLU A 129 -13.01 -11.83 -3.75
N LEU A 130 -11.87 -11.46 -3.16
CA LEU A 130 -11.65 -11.52 -1.71
C LEU A 130 -12.68 -10.67 -0.93
N SER A 131 -13.02 -9.49 -1.45
CA SER A 131 -14.04 -8.61 -0.85
C SER A 131 -15.42 -9.25 -0.90
N GLN A 132 -15.78 -9.89 -2.02
CA GLN A 132 -17.05 -10.61 -2.16
C GLN A 132 -17.13 -11.81 -1.20
N MET A 133 -16.07 -12.61 -1.08
CA MET A 133 -16.01 -13.74 -0.15
C MET A 133 -16.14 -13.27 1.31
N HIS A 134 -15.50 -12.15 1.68
CA HIS A 134 -15.65 -11.55 3.02
C HIS A 134 -17.08 -11.07 3.28
N LYS A 135 -17.70 -10.36 2.32
CA LYS A 135 -19.10 -9.92 2.42
C LYS A 135 -20.09 -11.09 2.51
N ALA A 136 -19.79 -12.20 1.85
CA ALA A 136 -20.58 -13.44 1.91
C ALA A 136 -20.38 -14.21 3.24
N GLY A 137 -19.43 -13.80 4.09
CA GLY A 137 -19.09 -14.49 5.33
C GLY A 137 -18.25 -15.76 5.14
N GLU A 138 -17.71 -15.98 3.93
CA GLU A 138 -16.83 -17.12 3.62
C GLU A 138 -15.41 -16.92 4.17
N LEU A 139 -15.01 -15.66 4.38
CA LEU A 139 -13.76 -15.28 5.02
C LEU A 139 -14.05 -14.50 6.30
N THR A 140 -13.31 -14.82 7.36
CA THR A 140 -13.19 -13.93 8.52
C THR A 140 -12.43 -12.64 8.13
N THR A 141 -12.55 -11.61 8.96
CA THR A 141 -11.80 -10.36 8.78
C THR A 141 -10.28 -10.61 8.78
N GLU A 142 -9.81 -11.52 9.62
CA GLU A 142 -8.40 -11.92 9.72
C GLU A 142 -7.93 -12.61 8.43
N GLU A 143 -8.69 -13.56 7.92
CA GLU A 143 -8.39 -14.29 6.67
C GLU A 143 -8.41 -13.35 5.46
N TYR A 144 -9.43 -12.50 5.37
CA TYR A 144 -9.54 -11.48 4.33
C TYR A 144 -8.31 -10.55 4.33
N ASN A 145 -7.91 -10.04 5.51
CA ASN A 145 -6.75 -9.17 5.63
C ASN A 145 -5.44 -9.89 5.28
N MET A 146 -5.29 -11.16 5.66
CA MET A 146 -4.11 -11.96 5.31
C MET A 146 -4.03 -12.24 3.81
N ALA A 147 -5.14 -12.64 3.19
CA ALA A 147 -5.21 -12.91 1.75
C ALA A 147 -4.93 -11.64 0.93
N LYS A 148 -5.53 -10.51 1.32
CA LYS A 148 -5.28 -9.20 0.71
C LYS A 148 -3.80 -8.83 0.77
N ARG A 149 -3.16 -9.03 1.93
CA ARG A 149 -1.71 -8.81 2.07
C ARG A 149 -0.95 -9.67 1.07
N LYS A 150 -1.22 -10.97 1.00
CA LYS A 150 -0.53 -11.87 0.08
C LYS A 150 -0.67 -11.47 -1.40
N VAL A 151 -1.83 -10.97 -1.80
CA VAL A 151 -2.07 -10.46 -3.16
C VAL A 151 -1.28 -9.18 -3.42
N LEU A 152 -1.22 -8.28 -2.43
CA LEU A 152 -0.52 -7.00 -2.55
C LEU A 152 0.98 -7.09 -2.33
N ASP A 153 1.49 -8.15 -1.70
CA ASP A 153 2.90 -8.31 -1.30
C ASP A 153 3.76 -9.12 -2.30
N LEU A 154 3.37 -9.12 -3.57
CA LEU A 154 4.18 -9.63 -4.69
C LEU A 154 5.49 -8.85 -4.89
#